data_AF-A0A3D5F2Q8-F1
#
_entry.id   AF-A0A3D5F2Q8-F1
#
_cell.length_a   1.000
_cell.length_b   1.000
_cell.length_c   1.000
_cell.angle_alpha   90.00
_cell.angle_beta   90.00
_cell.angle_gamma   90.00
#
_symmetry.space_group_name_H-M   'P 1'
#
loop_
_entity.id
_entity.type
_entity.pdbx_description
1 polymer ?
#
loop_
_entity_poly.entity_id
_entity_poly.type
_entity_poly.pdbx_seq_one_letter_code
_entity_poly.pdbx_strand_id
1 'polypeptide(L)'
;GSVYSRQRRRGADGQDKVLAVLLHGDAAVAGQGVNQEMLNFAQTRGYGVGGTIHIVINNQIGFTTSDPRDYRSSLYCTDIFKMAEAPIFHVNGDDPEAVALVTGIAVQYRKTFRKDVVIDIVCYRKLGHNEQDEPMVTQPLMYKKIQQHPGTRKLYADKLVAEGVLAPEGPDEMIADYRAHLDRGELLYNPVIAGYKHPMTIDWAPFLSPSYIENCDTKVPVAELRRLAERLTTIPANFTLHSRVRKIIDDRRLMGEGKLPVDWGMAENLAYASLLVSGYGVRISGEDVGRSTFFHRHAALHDQNREHWDRGTYYPLANLQERQGGFQCFDSVLSEEA
;
A
#
# COMPACT_ATOMS: atom_id res chain seq x y z
N GLY A 1 -0.61 -0.87 2.64
CA GLY A 1 -0.42 -1.99 3.60
C GLY A 1 0.03 -3.31 2.98
N SER A 2 -0.82 -4.01 2.22
CA SER A 2 -0.58 -5.41 1.77
C SER A 2 0.70 -5.63 0.97
N VAL A 3 1.07 -4.68 0.10
CA VAL A 3 2.32 -4.78 -0.66
C VAL A 3 3.53 -4.75 0.26
N TYR A 4 3.56 -3.83 1.24
CA TYR A 4 4.64 -3.73 2.22
C TYR A 4 4.87 -5.04 2.97
N SER A 5 3.80 -5.68 3.47
CA SER A 5 3.92 -6.95 4.20
C SER A 5 4.47 -8.07 3.31
N ARG A 6 4.07 -8.12 2.04
CA ARG A 6 4.60 -9.07 1.06
C ARG A 6 6.07 -8.81 0.73
N GLN A 7 6.47 -7.55 0.60
CA GLN A 7 7.88 -7.17 0.41
C GLN A 7 8.73 -7.64 1.58
N ARG A 8 8.30 -7.37 2.82
CA ARG A 8 8.99 -7.82 4.03
C ARG A 8 9.14 -9.34 4.09
N ARG A 9 8.08 -10.09 3.78
CA ARG A 9 8.13 -11.56 3.73
C ARG A 9 9.12 -12.08 2.67
N ARG A 10 9.38 -11.32 1.61
CA ARG A 10 10.31 -11.67 0.52
C ARG A 10 11.76 -11.25 0.77
N GLY A 11 12.07 -10.66 1.93
CA GLY A 11 13.44 -10.30 2.32
C GLY A 11 13.95 -9.01 1.68
N ALA A 12 15.28 -8.90 1.56
CA ALA A 12 15.98 -7.68 1.12
C ALA A 12 15.50 -7.19 -0.25
N ASP A 13 15.35 -8.08 -1.24
CA ASP A 13 14.88 -7.73 -2.59
C ASP A 13 13.36 -7.69 -2.71
N GLY A 14 12.63 -7.61 -1.58
CA GLY A 14 11.19 -7.68 -1.57
C GLY A 14 10.53 -6.65 -2.50
N GLN A 15 11.08 -5.43 -2.53
CA GLN A 15 10.59 -4.34 -3.37
C GLN A 15 10.77 -4.58 -4.88
N ASP A 16 11.69 -5.46 -5.27
CA ASP A 16 11.93 -5.86 -6.67
C ASP A 16 10.95 -6.95 -7.11
N LYS A 17 10.40 -7.68 -6.14
CA LYS A 17 9.55 -8.87 -6.36
C LYS A 17 8.05 -8.58 -6.16
N VAL A 18 7.69 -7.40 -5.64
CA VAL A 18 6.30 -6.99 -5.41
C VAL A 18 6.09 -5.54 -5.83
N LEU A 19 5.16 -5.35 -6.77
CA LEU A 19 4.76 -4.06 -7.32
C LEU A 19 3.35 -3.70 -6.82
N ALA A 20 3.16 -2.44 -6.44
CA ALA A 20 1.85 -1.87 -6.18
C ALA A 20 1.31 -1.24 -7.47
N VAL A 21 0.05 -1.54 -7.79
CA VAL A 21 -0.70 -0.91 -8.87
C VAL A 21 -2.04 -0.46 -8.30
N LEU A 22 -2.40 0.80 -8.49
CA LEU A 22 -3.68 1.36 -8.05
C LEU A 22 -4.43 1.96 -9.24
N LEU A 23 -5.70 1.61 -9.37
CA LEU A 23 -6.60 2.16 -10.38
C LEU A 23 -7.53 3.17 -9.73
N HIS A 24 -7.76 4.27 -10.41
CA HIS A 24 -8.58 5.38 -9.91
C HIS A 24 -9.59 5.83 -10.98
N GLY A 25 -10.73 6.34 -10.54
CA GLY A 25 -11.55 7.24 -11.35
C GLY A 25 -11.08 8.68 -11.18
N ASP A 26 -11.20 9.50 -12.22
CA ASP A 26 -10.75 10.89 -12.24
C ASP A 26 -11.45 11.80 -11.22
N ALA A 27 -12.73 11.57 -10.91
CA ALA A 27 -13.43 12.29 -9.85
C ALA A 27 -12.89 11.92 -8.46
N ALA A 28 -12.77 10.61 -8.20
CA ALA A 28 -12.43 10.09 -6.89
C ALA A 28 -10.98 10.40 -6.52
N VAL A 29 -10.05 10.33 -7.48
CA VAL A 29 -8.63 10.62 -7.23
C VAL A 29 -8.41 12.06 -6.79
N ALA A 30 -9.18 13.00 -7.34
CA ALA A 30 -9.09 14.42 -7.00
C ALA A 30 -9.89 14.78 -5.74
N GLY A 31 -10.99 14.05 -5.44
CA GLY A 31 -11.95 14.43 -4.40
C GLY A 31 -11.82 13.71 -3.06
N GLN A 32 -11.12 12.58 -2.97
CA GLN A 32 -11.00 11.81 -1.72
C GLN A 32 -9.69 12.13 -0.97
N GLY A 33 -9.80 12.58 0.29
CA GLY A 33 -8.68 13.00 1.13
C GLY A 33 -7.65 11.89 1.38
N VAL A 34 -8.10 10.64 1.52
CA VAL A 34 -7.22 9.46 1.68
C VAL A 34 -6.14 9.33 0.61
N ASN A 35 -6.36 9.85 -0.62
CA ASN A 35 -5.34 9.83 -1.66
C ASN A 35 -4.17 10.75 -1.33
N GLN A 36 -4.44 11.94 -0.78
CA GLN A 36 -3.42 12.87 -0.30
C GLN A 36 -2.64 12.26 0.87
N GLU A 37 -3.34 11.64 1.82
CA GLU A 37 -2.73 10.97 2.97
C GLU A 37 -1.81 9.82 2.54
N MET A 38 -2.28 8.96 1.62
CA MET A 38 -1.50 7.85 1.07
C MET A 38 -0.24 8.33 0.34
N LEU A 39 -0.32 9.43 -0.43
CA LEU A 39 0.85 10.03 -1.09
C LEU A 39 1.87 10.56 -0.08
N ASN A 40 1.42 11.09 1.06
CA ASN A 40 2.30 11.50 2.15
C ASN A 40 3.05 10.31 2.78
N PHE A 41 2.45 9.11 2.78
CA PHE A 41 3.09 7.88 3.24
C PHE A 41 4.08 7.27 2.22
N ALA A 42 3.97 7.58 0.93
CA ALA A 42 4.58 6.82 -0.17
C ALA A 42 6.11 6.63 -0.07
N GLN A 43 6.82 7.58 0.53
CA GLN A 43 8.29 7.55 0.70
C GLN A 43 8.74 7.40 2.16
N THR A 44 7.81 7.22 3.09
CA THR A 44 8.16 7.05 4.51
C THR A 44 8.73 5.65 4.78
N ARG A 45 9.71 5.55 5.68
CA ARG A 45 10.39 4.27 6.03
C ARG A 45 9.44 3.16 6.51
N GLY A 46 8.32 3.55 7.12
CA GLY A 46 7.38 2.65 7.76
C GLY A 46 6.32 2.07 6.82
N TYR A 47 6.09 2.71 5.68
CA TYR A 47 4.89 2.49 4.85
C TYR A 47 5.21 2.43 3.36
N GLY A 48 6.25 3.14 2.90
CA GLY A 48 6.65 3.20 1.51
C GLY A 48 6.97 1.82 0.92
N VAL A 49 6.52 1.61 -0.32
CA VAL A 49 6.59 0.33 -1.04
C VAL A 49 7.53 0.37 -2.25
N GLY A 50 8.41 1.38 -2.31
CA GLY A 50 9.34 1.58 -3.43
C GLY A 50 8.64 2.03 -4.72
N GLY A 51 7.62 2.88 -4.58
CA GLY A 51 6.83 3.43 -5.68
C GLY A 51 5.62 2.59 -6.06
N THR A 52 4.52 3.27 -6.34
CA THR A 52 3.26 2.72 -6.85
C THR A 52 3.00 3.21 -8.28
N ILE A 53 2.47 2.34 -9.14
CA ILE A 53 1.97 2.75 -10.45
C ILE A 53 0.50 3.10 -10.31
N HIS A 54 0.16 4.36 -10.56
CA HIS A 54 -1.21 4.86 -10.53
C HIS A 54 -1.74 4.94 -11.95
N ILE A 55 -2.89 4.32 -12.19
CA ILE A 55 -3.60 4.41 -13.46
C ILE A 55 -4.92 5.14 -13.19
N VAL A 56 -5.09 6.32 -13.77
CA VAL A 56 -6.36 7.05 -13.70
C VAL A 56 -7.14 6.78 -14.97
N ILE A 57 -8.33 6.21 -14.80
CA ILE A 57 -9.31 6.03 -15.87
C ILE A 57 -10.09 7.35 -15.96
N ASN A 58 -9.55 8.29 -16.73
CA ASN A 58 -10.08 9.63 -16.83
C ASN A 58 -11.12 9.71 -17.94
N ASN A 59 -12.34 9.29 -17.60
CA ASN A 59 -13.47 9.32 -18.52
C ASN A 59 -14.16 10.69 -18.58
N GLN A 60 -13.61 11.68 -17.86
CA GLN A 60 -14.01 13.09 -17.84
C GLN A 60 -15.36 13.36 -17.16
N ILE A 61 -15.88 12.40 -16.38
CA ILE A 61 -17.19 12.52 -15.72
C ILE A 61 -17.33 11.61 -14.47
N GLY A 62 -17.63 12.24 -13.34
CA GLY A 62 -17.96 11.55 -12.09
C GLY A 62 -19.47 11.53 -11.88
N PHE A 63 -20.09 10.36 -12.02
CA PHE A 63 -21.56 10.24 -12.03
C PHE A 63 -22.18 11.16 -13.10
N THR A 64 -22.73 12.32 -12.70
CA THR A 64 -23.30 13.38 -13.56
C THR A 64 -22.51 14.69 -13.49
N THR A 65 -21.39 14.75 -12.77
CA THR A 65 -20.54 15.94 -12.66
C THR A 65 -19.41 15.88 -13.69
N SER A 66 -19.38 16.83 -14.63
CA SER A 66 -18.36 16.90 -15.69
C SER A 66 -17.82 18.31 -15.93
N ASP A 67 -18.45 19.35 -15.37
CA ASP A 67 -17.89 20.70 -15.42
C ASP A 67 -16.63 20.76 -14.56
N PRO A 68 -15.44 21.04 -15.13
CA PRO A 68 -14.19 21.04 -14.37
C PRO A 68 -14.23 21.95 -13.13
N ARG A 69 -15.07 23.00 -13.13
CA ARG A 69 -15.21 23.94 -12.01
C ARG A 69 -15.92 23.35 -10.79
N ASP A 70 -16.76 22.33 -11.00
CA ASP A 70 -17.44 21.58 -9.93
C ASP A 70 -16.66 20.30 -9.56
N TYR A 71 -15.72 19.91 -10.44
CA TYR A 71 -15.06 18.61 -10.41
C TYR A 71 -13.72 18.62 -9.67
N ARG A 72 -12.97 19.73 -9.76
CA ARG A 72 -11.64 19.95 -9.14
C ARG A 72 -11.22 21.42 -9.21
N SER A 73 -10.19 21.80 -8.45
CA SER A 73 -9.68 23.18 -8.43
C SER A 73 -8.45 23.43 -9.32
N SER A 74 -8.05 22.46 -10.13
CA SER A 74 -6.87 22.51 -10.99
C SER A 74 -7.17 21.91 -12.37
N LEU A 75 -6.21 21.97 -13.30
CA LEU A 75 -6.42 21.56 -14.69
C LEU A 75 -6.63 20.04 -14.81
N TYR A 76 -5.74 19.25 -14.22
CA TYR A 76 -5.73 17.79 -14.33
C TYR A 76 -6.22 17.11 -13.06
N CYS A 77 -6.97 16.00 -13.19
CA CYS A 77 -7.35 15.16 -12.03
C CYS A 77 -6.11 14.61 -11.30
N THR A 78 -4.98 14.51 -11.99
CA THR A 78 -3.71 14.01 -11.46
C THR A 78 -2.87 15.06 -10.77
N ASP A 79 -3.31 16.32 -10.66
CA ASP A 79 -2.51 17.36 -10.02
C ASP A 79 -2.24 17.08 -8.53
N ILE A 80 -3.08 16.27 -7.87
CA ILE A 80 -2.84 15.79 -6.51
C ILE A 80 -1.48 15.08 -6.38
N PHE A 81 -1.03 14.36 -7.42
CA PHE A 81 0.24 13.63 -7.42
C PHE A 81 1.48 14.53 -7.46
N LYS A 82 1.31 15.83 -7.77
CA LYS A 82 2.41 16.80 -7.72
C LYS A 82 2.95 16.98 -6.31
N MET A 83 2.15 16.74 -5.27
CA MET A 83 2.60 16.81 -3.87
C MET A 83 3.73 15.81 -3.57
N ALA A 84 3.79 14.70 -4.33
CA ALA A 84 4.80 13.65 -4.18
C ALA A 84 5.90 13.74 -5.24
N GLU A 85 5.92 14.82 -6.04
CA GLU A 85 6.83 15.00 -7.18
C GLU A 85 6.81 13.81 -8.17
N ALA A 86 5.66 13.14 -8.29
CA ALA A 86 5.52 12.00 -9.18
C ALA A 86 5.41 12.48 -10.64
N PRO A 87 6.12 11.85 -11.60
CA PRO A 87 5.88 12.11 -13.01
C PRO A 87 4.49 11.64 -13.40
N ILE A 88 3.85 12.44 -14.26
CA ILE A 88 2.51 12.21 -14.76
C ILE A 88 2.59 12.13 -16.28
N PHE A 89 2.09 11.04 -16.82
CA PHE A 89 1.94 10.88 -18.25
C PHE A 89 0.47 10.94 -18.64
N HIS A 90 0.10 11.94 -19.44
CA HIS A 90 -1.22 12.03 -20.04
C HIS A 90 -1.20 11.35 -21.40
N VAL A 91 -2.12 10.43 -21.63
CA VAL A 91 -2.18 9.64 -22.87
C VAL A 91 -3.61 9.54 -23.37
N ASN A 92 -3.78 9.64 -24.69
CA ASN A 92 -5.08 9.47 -25.32
C ASN A 92 -5.47 7.98 -25.29
N GLY A 93 -6.61 7.65 -24.68
CA GLY A 93 -7.15 6.30 -24.61
C GLY A 93 -7.51 5.71 -25.97
N ASP A 94 -7.73 6.54 -26.99
CA ASP A 94 -7.96 6.09 -28.38
C ASP A 94 -6.67 5.72 -29.14
N ASP A 95 -5.50 5.82 -28.50
CA ASP A 95 -4.21 5.34 -29.02
C ASP A 95 -3.65 4.22 -28.11
N PRO A 96 -4.05 2.96 -28.32
CA PRO A 96 -3.61 1.84 -27.49
C PRO A 96 -2.09 1.59 -27.51
N GLU A 97 -1.40 1.93 -28.60
CA GLU A 97 0.05 1.79 -28.70
C GLU A 97 0.76 2.80 -27.80
N ALA A 98 0.31 4.06 -27.80
CA ALA A 98 0.83 5.07 -26.88
C ALA A 98 0.56 4.71 -25.41
N VAL A 99 -0.63 4.16 -25.10
CA VAL A 99 -0.96 3.65 -23.76
C VAL A 99 0.00 2.53 -23.34
N ALA A 100 0.30 1.59 -24.24
CA ALA A 100 1.26 0.51 -23.96
C ALA A 100 2.68 1.05 -23.76
N LEU A 101 3.13 1.97 -24.62
CA LEU A 101 4.44 2.61 -24.52
C LEU A 101 4.62 3.32 -23.17
N VAL A 102 3.67 4.15 -22.80
CA VAL A 102 3.76 4.95 -21.57
C VAL A 102 3.67 4.10 -20.31
N THR A 103 2.92 2.99 -20.38
CA THR A 103 2.91 1.97 -19.33
C THR A 103 4.28 1.34 -19.15
N GLY A 104 4.96 1.00 -20.25
CA GLY A 104 6.34 0.50 -20.21
C GLY A 104 7.32 1.49 -19.57
N ILE A 105 7.21 2.77 -19.95
CA ILE A 105 8.02 3.86 -19.37
C ILE A 105 7.74 4.00 -17.87
N ALA A 106 6.48 3.98 -17.44
CA ALA A 106 6.09 4.08 -16.04
C ALA A 106 6.67 2.92 -15.21
N VAL A 107 6.58 1.68 -15.70
CA VAL A 107 7.20 0.51 -15.05
C VAL A 107 8.71 0.70 -14.90
N GLN A 108 9.39 1.18 -15.95
CA GLN A 108 10.82 1.41 -15.92
C GLN A 108 11.21 2.56 -14.96
N TYR A 109 10.46 3.66 -14.95
CA TYR A 109 10.64 4.76 -14.01
C TYR A 109 10.51 4.25 -12.57
N ARG A 110 9.42 3.55 -12.23
CA ARG A 110 9.20 3.02 -10.89
C ARG A 110 10.34 2.08 -10.49
N LYS A 111 10.78 1.18 -11.38
CA LYS A 111 11.89 0.26 -11.12
C LYS A 111 13.20 1.00 -10.84
N THR A 112 13.47 2.07 -11.58
CA THR A 112 14.72 2.84 -11.51
C THR A 112 14.76 3.75 -10.29
N PHE A 113 13.69 4.53 -10.06
CA PHE A 113 13.67 5.61 -9.07
C PHE A 113 12.95 5.27 -7.77
N ARG A 114 12.18 4.17 -7.73
CA ARG A 114 11.42 3.73 -6.53
C ARG A 114 10.46 4.78 -5.98
N LYS A 115 9.91 5.58 -6.89
CA LYS A 115 8.90 6.60 -6.64
C LYS A 115 7.60 6.27 -7.38
N ASP A 116 6.53 6.88 -6.91
CA ASP A 116 5.22 6.80 -7.54
C ASP A 116 5.28 7.41 -8.95
N VAL A 117 4.43 6.88 -9.84
CA VAL A 117 4.30 7.35 -11.23
C VAL A 117 2.85 7.20 -11.67
N VAL A 118 2.38 8.14 -12.46
CA VAL A 118 0.98 8.26 -12.83
C VAL A 118 0.80 8.17 -14.34
N ILE A 119 -0.19 7.39 -14.74
CA ILE A 119 -0.68 7.33 -16.11
C ILE A 119 -2.13 7.84 -16.08
N ASP A 120 -2.36 9.00 -16.69
CA ASP A 120 -3.68 9.57 -16.92
C ASP A 120 -4.16 9.13 -18.30
N ILE A 121 -5.01 8.10 -18.34
CA ILE A 121 -5.61 7.62 -19.58
C ILE A 121 -6.87 8.45 -19.82
N VAL A 122 -6.74 9.44 -20.70
CA VAL A 122 -7.84 10.32 -21.09
C VAL A 122 -8.74 9.56 -22.06
N CYS A 123 -9.92 9.18 -21.59
CA CYS A 123 -10.89 8.38 -22.32
C CYS A 123 -12.29 8.97 -22.18
N TYR A 124 -13.33 8.16 -22.41
CA TYR A 124 -14.73 8.56 -22.26
C TYR A 124 -15.57 7.40 -21.74
N ARG A 125 -16.75 7.72 -21.18
CA ARG A 125 -17.72 6.71 -20.71
C ARG A 125 -18.81 6.51 -21.77
N LYS A 126 -18.87 5.32 -22.38
CA LYS A 126 -19.79 5.04 -23.50
C LYS A 126 -21.27 5.13 -23.10
N LEU A 127 -21.61 4.69 -21.90
CA LEU A 127 -22.98 4.63 -21.36
C LEU A 127 -23.11 5.60 -20.17
N GLY A 128 -24.24 5.55 -19.45
CA GLY A 128 -24.45 6.24 -18.17
C GLY A 128 -23.45 5.80 -17.09
N HIS A 129 -23.60 6.32 -15.86
CA HIS A 129 -22.73 5.89 -14.75
C HIS A 129 -22.87 4.40 -14.45
N ASN A 130 -24.10 3.90 -14.62
CA ASN A 130 -24.42 2.51 -14.85
C ASN A 130 -25.14 2.37 -16.20
N GLU A 131 -25.33 1.15 -16.68
CA GLU A 131 -25.88 0.87 -18.01
C GLU A 131 -27.37 1.23 -18.18
N GLN A 132 -28.09 1.49 -17.07
CA GLN A 132 -29.51 1.85 -17.07
C GLN A 132 -29.73 3.36 -16.87
N ASP A 133 -28.68 4.11 -16.57
CA ASP A 133 -28.72 5.55 -16.32
C ASP A 133 -28.67 6.34 -17.64
N GLU A 134 -29.43 7.43 -17.73
CA GLU A 134 -29.54 8.25 -18.95
C GLU A 134 -28.67 9.53 -18.83
N PRO A 135 -27.45 9.52 -19.40
CA PRO A 135 -26.51 10.61 -19.19
C PRO A 135 -26.85 11.86 -19.99
N MET A 136 -27.68 11.79 -21.04
CA MET A 136 -28.06 12.98 -21.79
C MET A 136 -28.89 13.97 -20.98
N VAL A 137 -29.47 13.55 -19.85
CA VAL A 137 -30.18 14.44 -18.91
C VAL A 137 -29.26 15.57 -18.41
N THR A 138 -27.97 15.28 -18.22
CA THR A 138 -27.01 16.23 -17.63
C THR A 138 -25.81 16.53 -18.54
N GLN A 139 -25.43 15.64 -19.46
CA GLN A 139 -24.28 15.81 -20.37
C GLN A 139 -24.63 15.67 -21.87
N PRO A 140 -25.61 16.42 -22.40
CA PRO A 140 -26.08 16.24 -23.77
C PRO A 140 -25.01 16.54 -24.84
N LEU A 141 -24.13 17.52 -24.64
CA LEU A 141 -23.09 17.86 -25.61
C LEU A 141 -22.03 16.75 -25.72
N MET A 142 -21.54 16.29 -24.57
CA MET A 142 -20.54 15.21 -24.47
C MET A 142 -21.10 13.93 -25.11
N TYR A 143 -22.31 13.53 -24.76
CA TYR A 143 -22.88 12.27 -25.26
C TYR A 143 -23.29 12.31 -26.73
N LYS A 144 -23.66 13.48 -27.28
CA LYS A 144 -23.82 13.64 -28.74
C LYS A 144 -22.51 13.35 -29.50
N LYS A 145 -21.36 13.73 -28.94
CA LYS A 145 -20.05 13.42 -29.52
C LYS A 145 -19.67 11.96 -29.34
N ILE A 146 -19.88 11.40 -28.14
CA ILE A 146 -19.61 9.98 -27.85
C ILE A 146 -20.44 9.06 -28.74
N GLN A 147 -21.73 9.37 -28.99
CA GLN A 147 -22.59 8.57 -29.87
C GLN A 147 -22.11 8.55 -31.33
N GLN A 148 -21.42 9.61 -31.79
CA GLN A 148 -20.81 9.67 -33.12
C GLN A 148 -19.43 9.00 -33.16
N HIS A 149 -18.83 8.72 -32.00
CA HIS A 149 -17.50 8.15 -31.90
C HIS A 149 -17.55 6.64 -32.20
N PRO A 150 -16.74 6.12 -33.15
CA PRO A 150 -16.81 4.73 -33.58
C PRO A 150 -16.36 3.72 -32.51
N GLY A 151 -15.65 4.16 -31.47
CA GLY A 151 -15.11 3.30 -30.43
C GLY A 151 -13.62 3.03 -30.59
N THR A 152 -12.87 3.11 -29.49
CA THR A 152 -11.41 2.82 -29.44
C THR A 152 -11.04 1.52 -30.15
N ARG A 153 -11.76 0.43 -29.87
CA ARG A 153 -11.54 -0.88 -30.51
C ARG A 153 -11.66 -0.80 -32.04
N LYS A 154 -12.69 -0.12 -32.54
CA LYS A 154 -12.90 0.02 -33.99
C LYS A 154 -11.82 0.89 -34.62
N LEU A 155 -11.49 2.03 -34.02
CA LEU A 155 -10.42 2.91 -34.50
C LEU A 155 -9.09 2.16 -34.64
N TYR A 156 -8.71 1.40 -33.62
CA TYR A 156 -7.46 0.66 -33.63
C TYR A 156 -7.48 -0.50 -34.63
N ALA A 157 -8.61 -1.22 -34.73
CA ALA A 157 -8.77 -2.27 -35.73
C ALA A 157 -8.68 -1.73 -37.16
N ASP A 158 -9.37 -0.62 -37.46
CA ASP A 158 -9.34 0.02 -38.77
C ASP A 158 -7.91 0.50 -39.12
N LYS A 159 -7.15 1.01 -38.14
CA LYS A 159 -5.72 1.34 -38.30
C LYS A 159 -4.90 0.11 -38.69
N LEU A 160 -5.02 -1.00 -37.95
CA LEU A 160 -4.27 -2.22 -38.21
C LEU A 160 -4.60 -2.85 -39.58
N VAL A 161 -5.86 -2.75 -40.02
CA VAL A 161 -6.25 -3.17 -41.37
C VAL A 161 -5.63 -2.26 -42.43
N ALA A 162 -5.65 -0.93 -42.22
CA ALA A 162 -5.03 0.03 -43.14
C ALA A 162 -3.51 -0.15 -43.25
N GLU A 163 -2.85 -0.57 -42.16
CA GLU A 163 -1.42 -0.89 -42.12
C GLU A 163 -1.10 -2.30 -42.66
N GLY A 164 -2.12 -3.11 -42.99
CA GLY A 164 -1.96 -4.47 -43.50
C GLY A 164 -1.52 -5.49 -42.44
N VAL A 165 -1.59 -5.14 -41.15
CA VAL A 165 -1.30 -6.05 -40.03
C VAL A 165 -2.42 -7.06 -39.85
N LEU A 166 -3.68 -6.65 -40.09
CA LEU A 166 -4.86 -7.50 -40.09
C LEU A 166 -5.52 -7.53 -41.46
N ALA A 167 -6.08 -8.68 -41.82
CA ALA A 167 -7.00 -8.76 -42.96
C ALA A 167 -8.28 -7.95 -42.69
N PRO A 168 -8.98 -7.45 -43.72
CA PRO A 168 -10.21 -6.67 -43.56
C PRO A 168 -11.28 -7.33 -42.68
N GLU A 169 -11.41 -8.66 -42.76
CA GLU A 169 -12.34 -9.50 -42.00
C GLU A 169 -11.85 -9.83 -40.57
N GLY A 170 -10.55 -9.73 -40.32
CA GLY A 170 -9.92 -10.17 -39.07
C GLY A 170 -10.52 -9.55 -37.80
N PRO A 171 -10.81 -8.23 -37.75
CA PRO A 171 -11.42 -7.63 -36.56
C PRO A 171 -12.78 -8.21 -36.18
N ASP A 172 -13.63 -8.55 -37.16
CA ASP A 172 -14.96 -9.10 -36.90
C ASP A 172 -14.89 -10.58 -36.54
N GLU A 173 -13.95 -11.33 -37.14
CA GLU A 173 -13.65 -12.72 -36.75
C GLU A 173 -13.21 -12.80 -35.28
N MET A 174 -12.32 -11.92 -34.83
CA MET A 174 -11.90 -11.88 -33.41
C MET A 174 -13.07 -11.63 -32.45
N ILE A 175 -14.04 -10.79 -32.85
CA ILE A 175 -15.24 -10.55 -32.04
C ILE A 175 -16.13 -11.79 -32.00
N ALA A 176 -16.37 -12.41 -33.15
CA ALA A 176 -17.19 -13.60 -33.27
C ALA A 176 -16.61 -14.75 -32.43
N ASP A 177 -15.29 -14.94 -32.51
CA ASP A 177 -14.58 -15.97 -31.74
C ASP A 177 -14.66 -15.70 -30.23
N TYR A 178 -14.42 -14.46 -29.79
CA TYR A 178 -14.54 -14.10 -28.38
C TYR A 178 -15.96 -14.33 -27.83
N ARG A 179 -16.99 -13.97 -28.59
CA ARG A 179 -18.40 -14.23 -28.21
C ARG A 179 -18.70 -15.72 -28.11
N ALA A 180 -18.26 -16.51 -29.09
CA ALA A 180 -18.48 -17.95 -29.08
C ALA A 180 -17.85 -18.61 -27.85
N HIS A 181 -16.69 -18.13 -27.38
CA HIS A 181 -16.07 -18.59 -26.13
C HIS A 181 -16.91 -18.23 -24.90
N LEU A 182 -17.40 -16.99 -24.81
CA LEU A 182 -18.28 -16.57 -23.72
C LEU A 182 -19.58 -17.39 -23.67
N ASP A 183 -20.18 -17.69 -24.82
CA ASP A 183 -21.40 -18.50 -24.93
C ASP A 183 -21.17 -19.95 -24.43
N ARG A 184 -19.94 -20.46 -24.55
CA ARG A 184 -19.53 -21.77 -24.00
C ARG A 184 -19.10 -21.71 -22.53
N GLY A 185 -18.98 -20.52 -21.95
CA GLY A 185 -18.43 -20.33 -20.60
C GLY A 185 -16.91 -20.54 -20.52
N GLU A 186 -16.21 -20.36 -21.64
CA GLU A 186 -14.76 -20.53 -21.78
C GLU A 186 -14.05 -19.18 -21.86
N LEU A 187 -12.80 -19.11 -21.38
CA LEU A 187 -11.93 -17.96 -21.61
C LEU A 187 -11.14 -18.18 -22.90
N LEU A 188 -11.27 -17.28 -23.88
CA LEU A 188 -10.50 -17.33 -25.13
C LEU A 188 -8.99 -17.36 -24.89
N TYR A 189 -8.54 -16.57 -23.90
CA TYR A 189 -7.18 -16.58 -23.42
C TYR A 189 -7.22 -16.48 -21.90
N ASN A 190 -6.59 -17.45 -21.23
CA ASN A 190 -6.42 -17.42 -19.79
C ASN A 190 -4.92 -17.41 -19.45
N PRO A 191 -4.34 -16.23 -19.14
CA PRO A 191 -2.95 -16.17 -18.69
C PRO A 191 -2.76 -16.71 -17.27
N VAL A 192 -3.84 -17.01 -16.55
CA VAL A 192 -3.77 -17.55 -15.19
C VAL A 192 -3.23 -18.97 -15.26
N ILE A 193 -2.09 -19.19 -14.61
CA ILE A 193 -1.53 -20.52 -14.39
C ILE A 193 -2.47 -21.28 -13.43
N ALA A 194 -3.40 -22.05 -13.99
CA ALA A 194 -4.31 -22.88 -13.21
C ALA A 194 -3.54 -23.91 -12.37
N GLY A 195 -3.92 -24.08 -11.10
CA GLY A 195 -3.27 -25.02 -10.18
C GLY A 195 -1.94 -24.57 -9.58
N TYR A 196 -1.41 -23.39 -9.95
CA TYR A 196 -0.19 -22.86 -9.33
C TYR A 196 -0.50 -22.03 -8.07
N LYS A 197 -0.21 -22.60 -6.90
CA LYS A 197 -0.18 -21.84 -5.63
C LYS A 197 1.26 -21.41 -5.37
N HIS A 198 1.53 -20.11 -5.49
CA HIS A 198 2.86 -19.57 -5.19
C HIS A 198 3.27 -19.99 -3.75
N PRO A 199 4.49 -20.51 -3.49
CA PRO A 199 4.88 -21.01 -2.16
C PRO A 199 4.74 -19.99 -1.02
N MET A 200 4.95 -18.71 -1.35
CA MET A 200 4.74 -17.58 -0.43
C MET A 200 3.28 -17.06 -0.34
N THR A 201 2.30 -17.79 -0.86
CA THR A 201 0.88 -17.53 -0.58
C THR A 201 0.67 -17.63 0.94
N ILE A 202 -0.20 -16.80 1.50
CA ILE A 202 -0.54 -16.91 2.93
C ILE A 202 -1.56 -18.05 3.04
N ASP A 203 -1.28 -19.01 3.91
CA ASP A 203 -2.23 -20.04 4.26
C ASP A 203 -2.94 -19.63 5.56
N TRP A 204 -4.20 -19.25 5.42
CA TRP A 204 -5.03 -18.87 6.56
C TRP A 204 -5.78 -20.06 7.15
N ALA A 205 -5.73 -21.25 6.52
CA ALA A 205 -6.50 -22.42 6.97
C ALA A 205 -6.30 -22.75 8.46
N PRO A 206 -5.09 -22.63 9.07
CA PRO A 206 -4.91 -22.88 10.50
C PRO A 206 -5.63 -21.88 11.42
N PHE A 207 -6.04 -20.72 10.90
CA PHE A 207 -6.61 -19.60 11.68
C PHE A 207 -8.10 -19.39 11.44
N LEU A 208 -8.71 -20.07 10.46
CA LEU A 208 -10.13 -19.94 10.10
C LEU A 208 -11.05 -20.77 11.02
N SER A 209 -10.76 -20.78 12.33
CA SER A 209 -11.64 -21.45 13.30
C SER A 209 -13.04 -20.82 13.25
N PRO A 210 -14.10 -21.62 13.07
CA PRO A 210 -15.47 -21.10 12.96
C PRO A 210 -16.04 -20.58 14.29
N SER A 211 -15.40 -20.92 15.42
CA SER A 211 -15.83 -20.50 16.75
C SER A 211 -14.86 -19.50 17.37
N TYR A 212 -15.40 -18.40 17.91
CA TYR A 212 -14.67 -17.51 18.80
C TYR A 212 -14.06 -18.31 19.97
N ILE A 213 -12.77 -18.15 20.21
CA ILE A 213 -12.07 -18.77 21.33
C ILE A 213 -12.15 -17.81 22.52
N GLU A 214 -13.04 -18.10 23.47
CA GLU A 214 -13.23 -17.28 24.66
C GLU A 214 -12.03 -17.31 25.60
N ASN A 215 -11.34 -18.45 25.68
CA ASN A 215 -10.21 -18.67 26.57
C ASN A 215 -8.99 -19.16 25.78
N CYS A 216 -7.90 -18.39 25.80
CA CYS A 216 -6.61 -18.78 25.26
C CYS A 216 -5.53 -18.80 26.36
N ASP A 217 -4.65 -19.79 26.33
CA ASP A 217 -3.53 -19.83 27.26
C ASP A 217 -2.47 -18.82 26.82
N THR A 218 -2.35 -17.74 27.58
CA THR A 218 -1.40 -16.64 27.36
C THR A 218 -0.32 -16.60 28.44
N LYS A 219 -0.21 -17.66 29.26
CA LYS A 219 0.74 -17.71 30.37
C LYS A 219 2.18 -17.74 29.84
N VAL A 220 3.05 -17.00 30.53
CA VAL A 220 4.49 -17.02 30.31
C VAL A 220 5.18 -17.37 31.64
N PRO A 221 6.16 -18.29 31.65
CA PRO A 221 6.90 -18.61 32.87
C PRO A 221 7.53 -17.36 33.50
N VAL A 222 7.43 -17.21 34.82
CA VAL A 222 7.99 -16.04 35.53
C VAL A 222 9.50 -15.91 35.28
N ALA A 223 10.23 -17.03 35.23
CA ALA A 223 11.66 -17.02 34.91
C ALA A 223 11.95 -16.38 33.54
N GLU A 224 11.09 -16.64 32.55
CA GLU A 224 11.21 -16.06 31.22
C GLU A 224 10.87 -14.56 31.24
N LEU A 225 9.82 -14.15 31.96
CA LEU A 225 9.50 -12.74 32.13
C LEU A 225 10.66 -11.95 32.79
N ARG A 226 11.34 -12.55 33.77
CA ARG A 226 12.53 -11.95 34.40
C ARG A 226 13.69 -11.77 33.42
N ARG A 227 13.98 -12.81 32.63
CA ARG A 227 15.01 -12.77 31.58
C ARG A 227 14.70 -11.68 30.54
N LEU A 228 13.45 -11.61 30.09
CA LEU A 228 13.02 -10.59 29.11
C LEU A 228 13.09 -9.18 29.70
N ALA A 229 12.72 -9.00 30.97
CA ALA A 229 12.84 -7.71 31.66
C ALA A 229 14.30 -7.23 31.73
N GLU A 230 15.24 -8.13 32.04
CA GLU A 230 16.67 -7.83 32.03
C GLU A 230 17.13 -7.40 30.63
N ARG A 231 16.76 -8.15 29.59
CA ARG A 231 17.12 -7.81 28.20
C ARG A 231 16.54 -6.48 27.74
N LEU A 232 15.26 -6.21 28.06
CA LEU A 232 14.58 -4.94 27.74
C LEU A 232 15.23 -3.73 28.40
N THR A 233 15.86 -3.92 29.56
CA THR A 233 16.48 -2.84 30.35
C THR A 233 18.00 -2.82 30.22
N THR A 234 18.58 -3.67 29.37
CA THR A 234 20.02 -3.67 29.06
C THR A 234 20.30 -2.65 27.95
N ILE A 235 20.96 -1.56 28.33
CA ILE A 235 21.30 -0.45 27.43
C ILE A 235 22.75 -0.62 26.95
N PRO A 236 23.05 -0.44 25.65
CA PRO A 236 24.44 -0.51 25.16
C PRO A 236 25.36 0.47 25.89
N ALA A 237 26.60 0.07 26.17
CA ALA A 237 27.55 0.85 26.99
C ALA A 237 27.79 2.28 26.47
N ASN A 238 27.76 2.48 25.15
CA ASN A 238 28.00 3.77 24.50
C ASN A 238 26.70 4.52 24.16
N PHE A 239 25.59 4.22 24.82
CA PHE A 239 24.28 4.83 24.53
C PHE A 239 23.82 5.72 25.69
N THR A 240 23.71 7.03 25.45
CA THR A 240 23.35 7.99 26.51
C THR A 240 21.85 8.24 26.53
N LEU A 241 21.17 7.80 27.59
CA LEU A 241 19.76 8.11 27.81
C LEU A 241 19.56 9.47 28.46
N HIS A 242 18.49 10.16 28.08
CA HIS A 242 17.94 11.27 28.86
C HIS A 242 17.62 10.82 30.29
N SER A 243 17.90 11.66 31.29
CA SER A 243 17.77 11.33 32.72
C SER A 243 16.41 10.74 33.11
N ARG A 244 15.31 11.35 32.61
CA ARG A 244 13.94 10.83 32.82
C ARG A 244 13.69 9.45 32.22
N VAL A 245 14.28 9.15 31.06
CA VAL A 245 14.15 7.84 30.41
C VAL A 245 14.98 6.80 31.16
N ARG A 246 16.18 7.18 31.62
CA ARG A 246 17.01 6.34 32.48
C ARG A 246 16.25 5.89 33.73
N LYS A 247 15.56 6.82 34.41
CA LYS A 247 14.72 6.50 35.58
C LYS A 247 13.66 5.45 35.26
N ILE A 248 12.97 5.57 34.12
CA ILE A 248 11.96 4.59 33.67
C ILE A 248 12.60 3.21 33.43
N ILE A 249 13.76 3.17 32.76
CA ILE A 249 14.47 1.90 32.51
C ILE A 249 14.96 1.25 33.82
N ASP A 250 15.43 2.04 34.77
CA ASP A 250 15.86 1.56 36.08
C ASP A 250 14.68 1.02 36.91
N ASP A 251 13.53 1.71 36.89
CA ASP A 251 12.31 1.22 37.54
C ASP A 251 11.82 -0.09 36.91
N ARG A 252 11.84 -0.18 35.57
CA ARG A 252 11.51 -1.42 34.85
C ARG A 252 12.43 -2.59 35.22
N ARG A 253 13.71 -2.31 35.49
CA ARG A 253 14.65 -3.33 35.97
C ARG A 253 14.22 -3.85 37.34
N LEU A 254 13.89 -2.94 38.26
CA LEU A 254 13.37 -3.30 39.59
C LEU A 254 12.04 -4.05 39.51
N MET A 255 11.16 -3.70 38.56
CA MET A 255 9.93 -4.46 38.28
C MET A 255 10.23 -5.88 37.81
N GLY A 256 11.19 -6.05 36.90
CA GLY A 256 11.68 -7.36 36.45
C GLY A 256 12.26 -8.21 37.60
N GLU A 257 12.93 -7.57 38.55
CA GLU A 257 13.46 -8.23 39.77
C GLU A 257 12.38 -8.55 40.81
N GLY A 258 11.15 -8.07 40.62
CA GLY A 258 10.05 -8.21 41.59
C GLY A 258 10.15 -7.28 42.80
N LYS A 259 11.01 -6.25 42.73
CA LYS A 259 11.19 -5.23 43.79
C LYS A 259 10.19 -4.08 43.67
N LEU A 260 9.61 -3.87 42.50
CA LEU A 260 8.51 -2.93 42.25
C LEU A 260 7.34 -3.65 41.56
N PRO A 261 6.09 -3.22 41.80
CA PRO A 261 4.94 -3.67 41.01
C PRO A 261 5.12 -3.31 39.53
N VAL A 262 4.75 -4.23 38.64
CA VAL A 262 4.81 -4.03 37.18
C VAL A 262 3.73 -3.02 36.76
N ASP A 263 4.15 -1.97 36.05
CA ASP A 263 3.23 -0.98 35.47
C ASP A 263 2.75 -1.37 34.05
N TRP A 264 1.85 -0.55 33.49
CA TRP A 264 1.29 -0.81 32.16
C TRP A 264 2.35 -0.85 31.06
N GLY A 265 3.29 0.11 31.07
CA GLY A 265 4.32 0.20 30.03
C GLY A 265 5.27 -0.99 30.05
N MET A 266 5.62 -1.50 31.24
CA MET A 266 6.43 -2.69 31.39
C MET A 266 5.66 -3.96 31.00
N ALA A 267 4.42 -4.11 31.44
CA ALA A 267 3.58 -5.25 31.08
C ALA A 267 3.38 -5.34 29.55
N GLU A 268 3.11 -4.22 28.90
CA GLU A 268 2.98 -4.12 27.44
C GLU A 268 4.28 -4.54 26.73
N ASN A 269 5.44 -4.04 27.18
CA ASN A 269 6.73 -4.41 26.60
C ASN A 269 7.06 -5.90 26.81
N LEU A 270 6.72 -6.48 27.96
CA LEU A 270 6.92 -7.91 28.23
C LEU A 270 6.02 -8.78 27.34
N ALA A 271 4.78 -8.35 27.06
CA ALA A 271 3.90 -9.03 26.13
C ALA A 271 4.44 -9.02 24.69
N TYR A 272 4.97 -7.89 24.23
CA TYR A 272 5.65 -7.84 22.94
C TYR A 272 6.90 -8.72 22.92
N ALA A 273 7.70 -8.66 23.98
CA ALA A 273 8.91 -9.45 24.09
C ALA A 273 8.63 -10.96 24.05
N SER A 274 7.60 -11.44 24.74
CA SER A 274 7.22 -12.86 24.75
C SER A 274 6.78 -13.36 23.36
N LEU A 275 6.02 -12.55 22.61
CA LEU A 275 5.65 -12.84 21.23
C LEU A 275 6.88 -12.90 20.32
N LEU A 276 7.76 -11.92 20.44
CA LEU A 276 8.98 -11.81 19.62
C LEU A 276 9.91 -13.00 19.86
N VAL A 277 10.17 -13.41 21.10
CA VAL A 277 11.03 -14.58 21.37
C VAL A 277 10.39 -15.90 20.97
N SER A 278 9.06 -15.94 20.85
CA SER A 278 8.30 -17.07 20.31
C SER A 278 8.24 -17.08 18.77
N GLY A 279 8.88 -16.11 18.10
CA GLY A 279 8.98 -16.03 16.65
C GLY A 279 7.87 -15.23 15.96
N TYR A 280 6.91 -14.67 16.71
CA TYR A 280 5.86 -13.83 16.15
C TYR A 280 6.37 -12.40 15.90
N GLY A 281 6.14 -11.86 14.71
CA GLY A 281 6.48 -10.48 14.40
C GLY A 281 5.52 -9.50 15.08
N VAL A 282 6.04 -8.38 15.57
CA VAL A 282 5.25 -7.29 16.18
C VAL A 282 5.50 -6.02 15.39
N ARG A 283 4.41 -5.40 14.90
CA ARG A 283 4.43 -4.07 14.29
C ARG A 283 3.56 -3.12 15.10
N ILE A 284 4.14 -2.00 15.51
CA ILE A 284 3.44 -0.90 16.17
C ILE A 284 3.57 0.34 15.26
N SER A 285 2.45 0.97 14.98
CA SER A 285 2.29 2.05 14.01
C SER A 285 1.29 3.04 14.56
N GLY A 286 1.63 4.33 14.47
CA GLY A 286 0.76 5.43 14.89
C GLY A 286 1.59 6.63 15.31
N GLU A 287 0.93 7.73 15.64
CA GLU A 287 1.60 8.96 16.04
C GLU A 287 2.33 8.78 17.37
N ASP A 288 3.62 9.15 17.38
CA ASP A 288 4.50 9.08 18.54
C ASP A 288 4.63 7.70 19.22
N VAL A 289 4.23 6.60 18.59
CA VAL A 289 4.14 5.27 19.25
C VAL A 289 5.46 4.79 19.84
N GLY A 290 6.62 5.21 19.33
CA GLY A 290 7.93 4.83 19.83
C GLY A 290 8.17 5.28 21.27
N ARG A 291 7.87 6.55 21.57
CA ARG A 291 7.88 7.10 22.93
C ARG A 291 6.56 6.83 23.66
N SER A 292 5.46 6.83 22.90
CA SER A 292 4.06 7.07 23.25
C SER A 292 3.72 8.52 23.60
N THR A 293 2.47 8.91 23.35
CA THR A 293 1.84 10.18 23.73
C THR A 293 2.00 10.45 25.23
N PHE A 294 1.67 9.45 26.06
CA PHE A 294 1.70 9.57 27.53
C PHE A 294 3.03 9.19 28.17
N PHE A 295 4.14 9.17 27.40
CA PHE A 295 5.50 8.96 27.91
C PHE A 295 5.69 7.63 28.69
N HIS A 296 4.90 6.60 28.38
CA HIS A 296 4.90 5.35 29.14
C HIS A 296 5.61 4.20 28.42
N ARG A 297 5.68 4.19 27.07
CA ARG A 297 6.13 3.01 26.30
C ARG A 297 7.64 2.90 26.14
N HIS A 298 8.29 3.93 25.60
CA HIS A 298 9.74 3.93 25.32
C HIS A 298 10.24 2.66 24.60
N ALA A 299 9.52 2.22 23.57
CA ALA A 299 9.96 1.12 22.69
C ALA A 299 11.11 1.56 21.77
N ALA A 300 11.19 2.85 21.48
CA ALA A 300 12.33 3.51 20.86
C ALA A 300 13.08 4.35 21.91
N LEU A 301 14.39 4.12 22.04
CA LEU A 301 15.29 4.93 22.86
C LEU A 301 16.15 5.78 21.94
N HIS A 302 16.39 7.03 22.31
CA HIS A 302 17.19 7.97 21.51
C HIS A 302 18.45 8.39 22.27
N ASP A 303 19.61 8.22 21.63
CA ASP A 303 20.89 8.61 22.19
C ASP A 303 20.97 10.14 22.26
N GLN A 304 21.26 10.69 23.44
CA GLN A 304 21.42 12.12 23.65
C GLN A 304 22.69 12.67 22.98
N ASN A 305 23.66 11.80 22.66
CA ASN A 305 24.88 12.17 21.96
C ASN A 305 24.77 12.02 20.44
N ARG A 306 23.59 11.69 19.89
CA ARG A 306 23.45 11.53 18.44
C ARG A 306 23.68 12.85 17.70
N GLU A 307 24.49 12.80 16.64
CA GLU A 307 24.77 13.96 15.79
C GLU A 307 23.93 13.98 14.50
N HIS A 308 23.33 12.84 14.13
CA HIS A 308 22.51 12.69 12.93
C HIS A 308 21.07 12.32 13.27
N TRP A 309 20.11 12.92 12.56
CA TRP A 309 18.68 12.76 12.80
C TRP A 309 18.15 11.35 12.47
N ASP A 310 18.78 10.65 11.53
CA ASP A 310 18.41 9.32 11.03
C ASP A 310 19.07 8.17 11.79
N ARG A 311 20.00 8.47 12.72
CA ARG A 311 20.76 7.50 13.51
C ARG A 311 20.56 7.68 15.01
N GLY A 312 21.14 6.79 15.80
CA GLY A 312 21.11 6.89 17.27
C GLY A 312 19.80 6.50 17.92
N THR A 313 18.95 5.72 17.24
CA THR A 313 17.76 5.10 17.85
C THR A 313 18.04 3.62 18.14
N TYR A 314 17.82 3.21 19.39
CA TYR A 314 17.93 1.82 19.83
C TYR A 314 16.55 1.27 20.20
N TYR A 315 16.25 0.06 19.77
CA TYR A 315 14.99 -0.62 20.05
C TYR A 315 15.27 -1.87 20.89
N PRO A 316 15.05 -1.85 22.23
CA PRO A 316 15.30 -3.02 23.08
C PRO A 316 14.53 -4.26 22.60
N LEU A 317 13.29 -4.08 22.15
CA LEU A 317 12.45 -5.15 21.60
C LEU A 317 13.02 -5.82 20.35
N ALA A 318 13.92 -5.16 19.60
CA ALA A 318 14.59 -5.77 18.45
C ALA A 318 15.88 -6.54 18.83
N ASN A 319 16.28 -6.56 20.11
CA ASN A 319 17.58 -7.04 20.57
C ASN A 319 17.47 -7.99 21.80
N LEU A 320 16.39 -8.76 21.89
CA LEU A 320 16.11 -9.66 23.01
C LEU A 320 16.95 -10.95 22.94
N GLN A 321 17.04 -11.56 21.75
CA GLN A 321 17.82 -12.78 21.50
C GLN A 321 18.11 -12.99 20.01
N GLU A 322 19.00 -13.93 19.70
CA GLU A 322 19.17 -14.40 18.33
C GLU A 322 17.91 -15.08 17.79
N ARG A 323 17.61 -14.89 16.50
CA ARG A 323 16.48 -15.52 15.78
C ARG A 323 15.08 -15.24 16.37
N GLN A 324 14.89 -14.13 17.08
CA GLN A 324 13.54 -13.66 17.43
C GLN A 324 12.72 -13.22 16.20
N GLY A 325 11.42 -13.08 16.39
CA GLY A 325 10.50 -12.43 15.45
C GLY A 325 10.89 -10.97 15.16
N GLY A 326 10.46 -10.47 14.00
CA GLY A 326 10.75 -9.10 13.59
C GLY A 326 9.96 -8.07 14.38
N PHE A 327 10.66 -7.08 14.96
CA PHE A 327 10.04 -5.92 15.59
C PHE A 327 10.05 -4.70 14.66
N GLN A 328 8.92 -4.03 14.55
CA GLN A 328 8.75 -2.80 13.79
C GLN A 328 8.04 -1.76 14.63
N CYS A 329 8.62 -0.57 14.72
CA CYS A 329 8.04 0.56 15.43
C CYS A 329 8.22 1.82 14.58
N PHE A 330 7.10 2.37 14.12
CA PHE A 330 7.09 3.54 13.25
C PHE A 330 6.14 4.59 13.82
N ASP A 331 6.69 5.74 14.16
CA ASP A 331 5.92 6.96 14.33
C ASP A 331 5.35 7.31 12.94
N SER A 332 4.02 7.32 12.81
CA SER A 332 3.32 7.58 11.55
C SER A 332 3.40 9.06 11.18
N VAL A 333 3.00 9.39 9.95
CA VAL A 333 2.58 10.78 9.66
C VAL A 333 1.27 11.07 10.40
N LEU A 334 0.89 12.34 10.46
CA LEU A 334 -0.34 12.79 11.10
C LEU A 334 -1.55 12.41 10.22
N SER A 335 -2.06 11.20 10.39
CA SER A 335 -3.09 10.57 9.54
C SER A 335 -3.60 9.29 10.19
N GLU A 336 -4.92 9.13 10.16
CA GLU A 336 -5.62 7.97 10.69
C GLU A 336 -6.31 7.11 9.62
N GLU A 337 -6.60 7.65 8.43
CA GLU A 337 -7.41 6.97 7.40
C GLU A 337 -6.58 6.01 6.51
N ALA A 338 -5.36 6.39 6.12
CA ALA A 338 -4.60 5.76 5.02
C ALA A 338 -3.72 4.53 5.33
#